data_AF-A0A7Y2VEC9-F1
#
_entry.id   AF-A0A7Y2VEC9-F1
#
_cell.length_a   1.000
_cell.length_b   1.000
_cell.length_c   1.000
_cell.angle_alpha   90.00
_cell.angle_beta   90.00
_cell.angle_gamma   90.00
#
_symmetry.space_group_name_H-M   'P 1'
#
loop_
_entity.id
_entity.type
_entity.pdbx_description
1 polymer ?
#
loop_
_entity_poly.entity_id
_entity_poly.type
_entity_poly.pdbx_seq_one_letter_code
_entity_poly.pdbx_strand_id
1 'polypeptide(L)' 'MSVRKLKPITPGQRFKVVNGFDAITADKPEKSLLAPLKRSGGRNS' A
#
# COMPACT_ATOMS: atom_id res chain seq x y z
N MET A 1 3.92 11.58 -6.89
CA MET A 1 3.60 11.02 -5.55
C MET A 1 4.54 11.65 -4.55
N SER A 2 4.00 12.37 -3.58
CA SER A 2 4.78 12.91 -2.47
C SER A 2 5.30 11.75 -1.61
N VAL A 3 6.37 11.97 -0.86
CA VAL A 3 6.98 10.97 0.03
C VAL A 3 6.99 11.55 1.43
N ARG A 4 6.43 10.83 2.41
CA ARG A 4 6.31 11.27 3.79
C ARG A 4 7.18 10.43 4.72
N LYS A 5 8.14 11.08 5.36
CA LYS A 5 8.92 10.48 6.45
C LYS A 5 8.09 10.46 7.72
N LEU A 6 7.96 9.29 8.35
CA LEU A 6 7.19 9.16 9.59
C LEU A 6 7.99 9.66 10.79
N LYS A 7 7.29 10.18 11.80
CA LYS A 7 7.92 10.49 13.10
C LYS A 7 8.41 9.16 13.72
N PRO A 8 9.66 9.09 14.19
CA PRO A 8 10.25 7.85 14.68
C PRO A 8 9.84 7.57 16.14
N ILE A 9 8.57 7.26 16.37
CA ILE A 9 8.03 6.97 17.72
C ILE A 9 8.40 5.55 18.15
N THR A 10 8.62 4.63 17.20
CA THR A 10 9.15 3.28 17.44
C THR A 10 10.43 3.01 16.64
N PRO A 11 11.31 2.08 17.07
CA PRO A 11 12.56 1.79 16.35
C PRO A 11 12.35 1.40 14.88
N GLY A 12 11.30 0.61 14.59
CA GLY A 12 10.96 0.20 13.23
C GLY A 12 10.46 1.35 12.33
N GLN A 13 10.05 2.48 12.90
CA GLN A 13 9.61 3.65 12.14
C GLN A 13 10.76 4.59 11.75
N ARG A 14 11.97 4.42 12.31
CA ARG A 14 13.10 5.37 12.15
C ARG A 14 13.48 5.65 10.69
N PHE A 15 13.53 4.60 9.90
CA PHE A 15 13.87 4.68 8.47
C PHE A 15 12.65 4.43 7.58
N LYS A 16 11.45 4.33 8.18
CA LYS A 16 10.23 4.05 7.44
C LYS A 16 9.78 5.29 6.69
N VAL A 17 9.61 5.12 5.39
CA VAL A 17 9.12 6.12 4.47
C VAL A 17 7.83 5.57 3.86
N VAL A 18 6.80 6.42 3.79
CA VAL A 18 5.52 6.05 3.18
C VAL A 18 5.20 7.01 2.05
N ASN A 19 4.46 6.53 1.06
CA ASN A 19 3.98 7.38 -0.02
C ASN A 19 2.88 8.31 0.53
N GLY A 20 2.86 9.55 0.06
CA GLY A 20 1.72 10.43 0.18
C GLY A 20 0.70 10.10 -0.91
N PHE A 21 -0.57 10.17 -0.54
CA PHE A 21 -1.70 9.76 -1.36
C PHE A 21 -2.57 10.96 -1.77
N ASP A 22 -1.97 12.16 -1.86
CA ASP A 22 -2.69 13.41 -2.10
C ASP A 22 -3.49 13.43 -3.42
N ALA A 23 -3.12 12.58 -4.39
CA ALA A 23 -3.79 12.44 -5.67
C ALA A 23 -4.85 11.31 -5.71
N ILE A 24 -4.97 10.50 -4.65
CA ILE A 24 -6.00 9.45 -4.56
C ILE A 24 -7.31 10.11 -4.12
N THR A 25 -8.32 10.04 -4.98
CA THR A 25 -9.61 10.72 -4.76
C THR A 25 -10.68 9.81 -4.16
N ALA A 26 -10.46 8.49 -4.13
CA ALA A 26 -11.41 7.52 -3.62
C ALA A 26 -10.70 6.33 -2.96
N ASP A 27 -11.25 5.85 -1.84
CA ASP A 27 -10.67 4.75 -1.06
C ASP A 27 -11.23 3.37 -1.45
N LYS A 28 -12.38 3.34 -2.14
CA LYS A 28 -13.08 2.10 -2.51
C LYS A 28 -13.06 1.89 -4.03
N PRO A 29 -12.62 0.74 -4.52
CA PRO A 29 -12.66 0.43 -5.95
C PRO A 29 -14.08 0.11 -6.44
N GLU A 30 -14.29 0.22 -7.74
CA GLU A 30 -15.56 -0.16 -8.38
C GLU A 30 -15.73 -1.70 -8.38
N LYS A 31 -16.82 -2.19 -7.76
CA LYS A 31 -17.02 -3.62 -7.50
C LYS A 31 -17.13 -4.47 -8.77
N SER A 32 -17.73 -3.94 -9.82
CA SER A 32 -17.92 -4.59 -11.14
C SER A 32 -16.59 -4.91 -11.84
N LEU A 33 -15.55 -4.12 -11.59
CA LEU A 33 -14.24 -4.24 -12.24
C LEU A 33 -13.26 -5.12 -11.45
N LEU A 34 -13.66 -5.69 -10.32
CA LEU A 34 -12.79 -6.52 -9.49
C LEU A 34 -12.85 -7.99 -9.90
N ALA A 35 -11.70 -8.66 -9.85
CA ALA A 35 -11.58 -10.11 -9.97
C ALA A 35 -10.76 -10.68 -8.80
N PRO A 36 -11.01 -11.93 -8.36
CA PRO A 36 -10.20 -12.56 -7.31
C PRO A 36 -8.76 -12.80 -7.78
N LEU A 37 -7.79 -12.29 -7.01
CA LEU A 37 -6.36 -12.57 -7.23
C LEU A 37 -5.88 -13.66 -6.27
N LYS A 38 -5.72 -14.89 -6.78
CA LYS A 38 -5.17 -16.01 -6.00
C LYS A 38 -3.67 -15.80 -5.73
N ARG A 39 -3.24 -16.00 -4.48
CA ARG A 39 -1.82 -15.96 -4.11
C ARG A 39 -1.18 -17.34 -4.33
N SER A 40 -0.09 -17.41 -5.09
CA SER A 40 0.65 -18.65 -5.34
C SER A 40 1.60 -19.05 -4.20
N GLY A 41 1.92 -18.13 -3.30
CA GLY A 41 2.89 -18.37 -2.23
C GLY A 41 4.28 -18.75 -2.72
N GLY A 42 4.62 -18.43 -3.97
CA GLY A 42 5.89 -18.81 -4.61
C GLY A 42 5.94 -20.25 -5.11
N ARG A 43 4.82 -20.97 -5.17
CA ARG A 43 4.75 -22.35 -5.69
C ARG A 43 4.24 -22.37 -7.12
N ASN A 44 4.84 -23.21 -7.95
CA ASN A 44 4.31 -23.63 -9.24
C ASN A 44 3.47 -24.91 -9.08
N SER A 45 2.76 -25.29 -10.16
CA SER A 45 2.00 -26.54 -10.30
C SER A 45 2.92 -27.75 -10.39
#